data_AF-A0A0R1GRQ0-F1
#
_entry.id   AF-A0A0R1GRQ0-F1
#
_cell.length_a   1.000
_cell.length_b   1.000
_cell.length_c   1.000
_cell.angle_alpha   90.00
_cell.angle_beta   90.00
_cell.angle_gamma   90.00
#
_symmetry.space_group_name_H-M   'P 1'
#
loop_
_entity.id
_entity.type
_entity.pdbx_description
1 polymer ?
#
loop_
_entity_poly.entity_id
_entity_poly.type
_entity_poly.pdbx_seq_one_letter_code
_entity_poly.pdbx_strand_id
1 'polypeptide(L)'
;MAIPNYLPDGSGEICGAAFVGSGVVKFNPDTATYIGAGTGDIINTMITASIAVGMILLIGEKFGSVAIVATPIVVGIGAGLIGYYLYPYITKITAAIGDLINTFTTLQPILMSILIACSFAFLIISPISTVAIGMAIQLNGVSAGAAAMGVAATTVVLVVNSWKVNKPGVTLAIALGAMKMMMPNLFRKPIILVPCLFTAIISAIPVALFSVSGTPASAGFGLVGLVGPLASLDAGLSMILLLISWFVVPIVAAFVGQILFEKILKLYDRKDVFEFLG
;
A
#
# COMPACT_ATOMS: atom_id res chain seq x y z
N MET A 1 -5.00 -21.06 -8.45
CA MET A 1 -6.46 -21.24 -8.33
C MET A 1 -7.05 -20.70 -9.61
N ALA A 2 -7.55 -21.58 -10.50
CA ALA A 2 -8.04 -21.15 -11.80
C ALA A 2 -9.26 -20.25 -11.62
N ILE A 3 -9.20 -19.05 -12.20
CA ILE A 3 -10.31 -18.11 -12.30
C ILE A 3 -11.38 -18.81 -13.18
N PRO A 4 -12.58 -19.13 -12.68
CA PRO A 4 -13.60 -19.79 -13.50
C PRO A 4 -13.96 -18.90 -14.71
N ASN A 5 -14.21 -19.52 -15.87
CA ASN A 5 -14.56 -18.88 -17.15
C ASN A 5 -15.87 -18.05 -17.14
N TYR A 6 -16.48 -17.82 -15.98
CA TYR A 6 -17.71 -17.03 -15.77
C TYR A 6 -17.45 -15.55 -15.42
N LEU A 7 -16.18 -15.17 -15.20
CA LEU A 7 -15.80 -13.81 -14.79
C LEU A 7 -15.63 -12.73 -15.89
N PRO A 8 -15.60 -12.98 -17.21
CA PRO A 8 -15.49 -11.91 -18.19
C PRO A 8 -16.61 -10.86 -18.07
N ASP A 9 -17.83 -11.31 -17.75
CA ASP A 9 -19.03 -10.47 -17.73
C ASP A 9 -19.34 -9.85 -16.36
N GLY A 10 -18.65 -10.28 -15.28
CA GLY A 10 -18.88 -9.80 -13.90
C GLY A 10 -17.86 -8.76 -13.40
N SER A 11 -16.84 -8.49 -14.21
CA SER A 11 -15.70 -7.65 -13.81
C SER A 11 -16.09 -6.18 -13.62
N GLY A 12 -17.03 -5.68 -14.41
CA GLY A 12 -17.51 -4.30 -14.31
C GLY A 12 -18.32 -4.06 -13.05
N GLU A 13 -19.13 -5.03 -12.64
CA GLU A 13 -19.98 -5.00 -11.45
C GLU A 13 -19.15 -5.06 -10.17
N ILE A 14 -18.12 -5.92 -10.14
CA ILE A 14 -17.17 -5.97 -9.02
C ILE A 14 -16.46 -4.63 -8.88
N CYS A 15 -15.97 -4.06 -9.98
CA CYS A 15 -15.32 -2.75 -9.98
C CYS A 15 -16.27 -1.64 -9.51
N GLY A 16 -17.52 -1.62 -10.00
CA GLY A 16 -18.54 -0.64 -9.61
C GLY A 16 -18.91 -0.76 -8.13
N ALA A 17 -19.17 -1.97 -7.64
CA ALA A 17 -19.45 -2.24 -6.24
C ALA A 17 -18.29 -1.83 -5.35
N ALA A 18 -17.06 -2.22 -5.70
CA ALA A 18 -15.86 -1.89 -4.96
C ALA A 18 -15.59 -0.37 -4.96
N PHE A 19 -15.85 0.33 -6.07
CA PHE A 19 -15.72 1.78 -6.16
C PHE A 19 -16.69 2.49 -5.20
N VAL A 20 -17.97 2.10 -5.17
CA VAL A 20 -18.95 2.66 -4.23
C VAL A 20 -18.62 2.27 -2.78
N GLY A 21 -18.32 0.99 -2.55
CA GLY A 21 -17.98 0.45 -1.24
C GLY A 21 -16.70 1.06 -0.66
N SER A 22 -15.74 1.49 -1.48
CA SER A 22 -14.52 2.15 -1.00
C SER A 22 -14.77 3.42 -0.17
N GLY A 23 -15.97 4.02 -0.28
CA GLY A 23 -16.32 5.28 0.37
C GLY A 23 -15.77 6.53 -0.34
N VAL A 24 -15.24 6.38 -1.57
CA VAL A 24 -14.81 7.49 -2.42
C VAL A 24 -15.99 8.35 -2.87
N VAL A 25 -17.15 7.75 -3.11
CA VAL A 25 -18.36 8.48 -3.52
C VAL A 25 -19.00 9.11 -2.29
N LYS A 26 -18.99 10.44 -2.22
CA LYS A 26 -19.57 11.22 -1.11
C LYS A 26 -20.58 12.23 -1.64
N PHE A 27 -21.66 12.42 -0.91
CA PHE A 27 -22.62 13.48 -1.22
C PHE A 27 -22.02 14.83 -0.81
N ASN A 28 -21.93 15.76 -1.75
CA ASN A 28 -21.54 17.14 -1.49
C ASN A 28 -22.79 18.02 -1.34
N PRO A 29 -23.07 18.56 -0.13
CA PRO A 29 -24.24 19.41 0.11
C PRO A 29 -24.23 20.69 -0.72
N ASP A 30 -23.05 21.25 -1.01
CA ASP A 30 -22.90 22.56 -1.67
C ASP A 30 -23.28 22.52 -3.15
N THR A 31 -23.09 21.36 -3.79
CA THR A 31 -23.42 21.13 -5.20
C THR A 31 -24.63 20.22 -5.37
N ALA A 32 -25.22 19.72 -4.28
CA ALA A 32 -26.28 18.71 -4.26
C ALA A 32 -25.98 17.48 -5.15
N THR A 33 -24.71 17.14 -5.32
CA THR A 33 -24.26 16.04 -6.20
C THR A 33 -23.34 15.08 -5.48
N TYR A 34 -23.31 13.84 -5.96
CA TYR A 34 -22.30 12.87 -5.54
C TYR A 34 -20.99 13.13 -6.27
N ILE A 35 -19.93 13.29 -5.51
CA ILE A 35 -18.57 13.50 -6.03
C ILE A 35 -17.65 12.40 -5.56
N GLY A 36 -16.69 12.01 -6.41
CA GLY A 36 -15.58 11.15 -6.01
C GLY A 36 -14.54 11.97 -5.26
N ALA A 37 -14.38 11.75 -3.95
CA ALA A 37 -13.45 12.49 -3.10
C ALA A 37 -12.63 11.56 -2.21
N GLY A 38 -11.30 11.68 -2.32
CA GLY A 38 -10.33 10.89 -1.57
C GLY A 38 -9.90 9.62 -2.28
N THR A 39 -9.09 8.80 -1.59
CA THR A 39 -8.46 7.59 -2.14
C THR A 39 -9.21 6.29 -1.84
N GLY A 40 -10.22 6.35 -0.97
CA GLY A 40 -11.00 5.20 -0.52
C GLY A 40 -10.28 4.34 0.53
N ASP A 41 -11.06 3.56 1.27
CA ASP A 41 -10.53 2.57 2.20
C ASP A 41 -10.28 1.24 1.48
N ILE A 42 -9.01 0.82 1.41
CA ILE A 42 -8.61 -0.37 0.67
C ILE A 42 -9.11 -1.65 1.34
N ILE A 43 -9.17 -1.69 2.67
CA ILE A 43 -9.72 -2.85 3.39
C ILE A 43 -11.19 -3.01 2.99
N ASN A 44 -11.97 -1.93 3.04
CA ASN A 44 -13.38 -2.00 2.71
C ASN A 44 -13.62 -2.29 1.22
N THR A 45 -12.76 -1.77 0.35
CA THR A 45 -12.77 -2.09 -1.09
C THR A 45 -12.54 -3.58 -1.32
N MET A 46 -11.54 -4.18 -0.66
CA MET A 46 -11.23 -5.61 -0.75
C MET A 46 -12.35 -6.49 -0.21
N ILE A 47 -12.96 -6.11 0.92
CA ILE A 47 -14.12 -6.80 1.50
C ILE A 47 -15.30 -6.73 0.53
N THR A 48 -15.61 -5.54 0.01
CA THR A 48 -16.71 -5.33 -0.93
C THR A 48 -16.51 -6.13 -2.22
N ALA A 49 -15.30 -6.13 -2.78
CA ALA A 49 -14.96 -6.93 -3.94
C ALA A 49 -15.09 -8.44 -3.65
N SER A 50 -14.66 -8.89 -2.48
CA SER A 50 -14.78 -10.30 -2.07
C SER A 50 -16.25 -10.72 -1.93
N ILE A 51 -17.10 -9.85 -1.39
CA ILE A 51 -18.55 -10.07 -1.31
C ILE A 51 -19.16 -10.11 -2.70
N ALA A 52 -18.80 -9.17 -3.59
CA ALA A 52 -19.27 -9.14 -4.98
C ALA A 52 -18.91 -10.43 -5.74
N VAL A 53 -17.65 -10.89 -5.63
CA VAL A 53 -17.21 -12.17 -6.20
C VAL A 53 -17.99 -13.34 -5.60
N GLY A 54 -18.19 -13.35 -4.28
CA GLY A 54 -19.01 -14.36 -3.62
C GLY A 54 -20.45 -14.39 -4.13
N MET A 55 -21.06 -13.23 -4.35
CA MET A 55 -22.40 -13.11 -4.92
C MET A 55 -22.45 -13.64 -6.36
N ILE A 56 -21.48 -13.30 -7.20
CA ILE A 56 -21.38 -13.82 -8.58
C ILE A 56 -21.28 -15.35 -8.57
N LEU A 57 -20.43 -15.92 -7.72
CA LEU A 57 -20.26 -17.37 -7.60
C LEU A 57 -21.54 -18.07 -7.11
N LEU A 58 -22.31 -17.45 -6.21
CA LEU A 58 -23.58 -17.99 -5.71
C LEU A 58 -24.72 -17.92 -6.74
N ILE A 59 -24.71 -16.88 -7.58
CA ILE A 59 -25.66 -16.70 -8.69
C ILE A 59 -25.35 -17.72 -9.79
N GLY A 60 -24.09 -17.88 -10.18
CA GLY A 60 -23.68 -18.77 -11.26
C GLY A 60 -24.46 -18.49 -12.56
N GLU A 61 -24.98 -19.55 -13.20
CA GLU A 61 -25.77 -19.43 -14.44
C GLU A 61 -27.26 -19.14 -14.22
N LYS A 62 -27.71 -18.94 -12.96
CA LYS A 62 -29.15 -18.86 -12.63
C LYS A 62 -29.89 -17.70 -13.30
N PHE A 63 -29.21 -16.64 -13.70
CA PHE A 63 -29.84 -15.50 -14.37
C PHE A 63 -30.03 -15.68 -15.88
N GLY A 64 -29.41 -16.69 -16.51
CA GLY A 64 -29.54 -16.97 -17.95
C GLY A 64 -29.44 -15.70 -18.80
N SER A 65 -30.38 -15.50 -19.73
CA SER A 65 -30.41 -14.32 -20.61
C SER A 65 -30.68 -12.99 -19.90
N VAL A 66 -31.17 -13.01 -18.66
CA VAL A 66 -31.42 -11.78 -17.87
C VAL A 66 -30.16 -11.32 -17.12
N ALA A 67 -29.08 -12.10 -17.16
CA ALA A 67 -27.82 -11.80 -16.47
C ALA A 67 -27.28 -10.40 -16.79
N ILE A 68 -27.46 -9.92 -18.03
CA ILE A 68 -27.00 -8.60 -18.46
C ILE A 68 -27.65 -7.43 -17.68
N VAL A 69 -28.86 -7.62 -17.14
CA VAL A 69 -29.57 -6.60 -16.34
C VAL A 69 -29.56 -6.96 -14.85
N ALA A 70 -29.77 -8.24 -14.52
CA ALA A 70 -29.91 -8.67 -13.14
C ALA A 70 -28.58 -8.64 -12.37
N THR A 71 -27.45 -8.93 -13.03
CA THR A 71 -26.14 -9.01 -12.36
C THR A 71 -25.66 -7.65 -11.84
N PRO A 72 -25.71 -6.55 -12.62
CA PRO A 72 -25.38 -5.21 -12.10
C PRO A 72 -26.27 -4.76 -10.93
N ILE A 73 -27.56 -5.11 -10.96
CA ILE A 73 -28.50 -4.74 -9.88
C ILE A 73 -28.17 -5.52 -8.62
N VAL A 74 -28.09 -6.86 -8.72
CA VAL A 74 -27.93 -7.70 -7.52
C VAL A 74 -26.51 -7.64 -7.00
N VAL A 75 -25.49 -7.76 -7.86
CA VAL A 75 -24.08 -7.76 -7.45
C VAL A 75 -23.58 -6.34 -7.26
N GLY A 76 -23.76 -5.46 -8.25
CA GLY A 76 -23.24 -4.09 -8.21
C GLY A 76 -23.86 -3.29 -7.05
N ILE A 77 -25.19 -3.18 -7.02
CA ILE A 77 -25.89 -2.43 -5.97
C ILE A 77 -25.87 -3.21 -4.64
N GLY A 78 -26.12 -4.52 -4.67
CA GLY A 78 -26.15 -5.33 -3.44
C GLY A 78 -24.81 -5.33 -2.70
N ALA A 79 -23.71 -5.69 -3.37
CA ALA A 79 -22.39 -5.66 -2.73
C ALA A 79 -21.96 -4.23 -2.40
N GLY A 80 -22.24 -3.25 -3.26
CA GLY A 80 -21.95 -1.84 -3.01
C GLY A 80 -22.66 -1.29 -1.77
N LEU A 81 -23.93 -1.63 -1.54
CA LEU A 81 -24.68 -1.25 -0.34
C LEU A 81 -24.09 -1.89 0.92
N ILE A 82 -23.75 -3.17 0.86
CA ILE A 82 -23.10 -3.86 1.99
C ILE A 82 -21.77 -3.16 2.30
N GLY A 83 -20.94 -2.90 1.28
CA GLY A 83 -19.70 -2.14 1.41
C GLY A 83 -19.91 -0.76 2.04
N TYR A 84 -20.93 -0.02 1.60
CA TYR A 84 -21.27 1.28 2.15
C TYR A 84 -21.60 1.24 3.65
N TYR A 85 -22.35 0.23 4.11
CA TYR A 85 -22.65 0.08 5.54
C TYR A 85 -21.46 -0.41 6.37
N LEU A 86 -20.53 -1.19 5.79
CA LEU A 86 -19.30 -1.59 6.47
C LEU A 86 -18.27 -0.44 6.55
N TYR A 87 -18.27 0.47 5.58
CA TYR A 87 -17.31 1.57 5.47
C TYR A 87 -17.02 2.32 6.78
N PRO A 88 -18.01 2.81 7.56
CA PRO A 88 -17.75 3.54 8.80
C PRO A 88 -17.05 2.70 9.87
N TYR A 89 -17.25 1.38 9.89
CA TYR A 89 -16.61 0.49 10.86
C TYR A 89 -15.16 0.23 10.47
N ILE A 90 -14.90 -0.04 9.19
CA ILE A 90 -13.55 -0.27 8.68
C ILE A 90 -12.70 1.00 8.78
N THR A 91 -13.28 2.15 8.44
CA THR A 91 -12.58 3.44 8.54
C THR A 91 -12.11 3.74 9.97
N LYS A 92 -12.86 3.33 11.01
CA LYS A 92 -12.42 3.48 12.41
C LYS A 92 -11.18 2.65 12.73
N ILE A 93 -11.06 1.45 12.16
CA ILE A 93 -9.88 0.60 12.34
C ILE A 93 -8.68 1.25 11.66
N THR A 94 -8.85 1.69 10.41
CA THR A 94 -7.81 2.40 9.65
C THR A 94 -7.37 3.68 10.36
N ALA A 95 -8.32 4.44 10.91
CA ALA A 95 -8.04 5.64 11.70
C ALA A 95 -7.27 5.32 12.99
N ALA A 96 -7.65 4.27 13.74
CA ALA A 96 -6.94 3.88 14.95
C ALA A 96 -5.47 3.50 14.70
N ILE A 97 -5.18 2.86 13.56
CA ILE A 97 -3.79 2.58 13.13
C ILE A 97 -3.06 3.89 12.84
N GLY A 98 -3.71 4.84 12.17
CA GLY A 98 -3.18 6.17 11.95
C GLY A 98 -2.86 6.88 13.27
N ASP A 99 -3.81 6.91 14.21
CA ASP A 99 -3.65 7.56 15.51
C ASP A 99 -2.49 6.97 16.30
N LEU A 100 -2.32 5.65 16.28
CA LEU A 100 -1.16 4.97 16.87
C LEU A 100 0.15 5.49 16.27
N ILE A 101 0.24 5.59 14.93
CA ILE A 101 1.44 6.12 14.27
C ILE A 101 1.64 7.60 14.62
N ASN A 102 0.57 8.36 14.75
CA ASN A 102 0.63 9.76 15.11
C ASN A 102 1.24 9.95 16.51
N THR A 103 1.04 9.01 17.45
CA THR A 103 1.71 9.07 18.77
C THR A 103 3.24 9.06 18.64
N PHE A 104 3.80 8.39 17.63
CA PHE A 104 5.24 8.35 17.42
C PHE A 104 5.83 9.70 17.02
N THR A 105 5.02 10.62 16.49
CA THR A 105 5.47 11.98 16.13
C THR A 105 5.88 12.82 17.34
N THR A 106 5.45 12.41 18.54
CA THR A 106 5.80 13.08 19.81
C THR A 106 7.16 12.63 20.37
N LEU A 107 7.78 11.61 19.78
CA LEU A 107 9.05 11.06 20.22
C LEU A 107 10.24 11.85 19.66
N GLN A 108 11.44 11.56 20.17
CA GLN A 108 12.68 12.14 19.68
C GLN A 108 12.89 11.83 18.17
N PRO A 109 13.51 12.73 17.38
CA PRO A 109 13.54 12.63 15.92
C PRO A 109 14.04 11.29 15.34
N ILE A 110 15.07 10.70 15.96
CA ILE A 110 15.62 9.42 15.53
C ILE A 110 14.62 8.28 15.79
N LEU A 111 14.08 8.20 17.01
CA LEU A 111 13.13 7.14 17.38
C LEU A 111 11.81 7.28 16.61
N MET A 112 11.31 8.52 16.48
CA MET A 112 10.15 8.85 15.65
C MET A 112 10.35 8.33 14.22
N SER A 113 11.47 8.69 13.58
CA SER A 113 11.72 8.34 12.18
C SER A 113 11.80 6.83 11.97
N ILE A 114 12.46 6.11 12.89
CA ILE A 114 12.58 4.64 12.82
C ILE A 114 11.21 3.97 12.94
N LEU A 115 10.42 4.35 13.95
CA LEU A 115 9.12 3.73 14.19
C LEU A 115 8.14 4.01 13.05
N ILE A 116 8.06 5.27 12.58
CA ILE A 116 7.19 5.64 11.46
C ILE A 116 7.63 4.94 10.17
N ALA A 117 8.93 4.90 9.87
CA ALA A 117 9.44 4.20 8.69
C ALA A 117 9.11 2.70 8.75
N CYS A 118 9.27 2.05 9.92
CA CYS A 118 8.91 0.65 10.11
C CYS A 118 7.41 0.40 9.95
N SER A 119 6.57 1.27 10.51
CA SER A 119 5.12 1.19 10.35
C SER A 119 4.74 1.29 8.88
N PHE A 120 5.24 2.29 8.15
CA PHE A 120 4.93 2.47 6.73
C PHE A 120 5.53 1.36 5.84
N ALA A 121 6.68 0.79 6.23
CA ALA A 121 7.27 -0.38 5.59
C ALA A 121 6.38 -1.63 5.73
N PHE A 122 5.70 -1.80 6.86
CA PHE A 122 4.70 -2.86 7.04
C PHE A 122 3.41 -2.55 6.26
N LEU A 123 2.91 -1.31 6.37
CA LEU A 123 1.64 -0.90 5.76
C LEU A 123 1.64 -0.99 4.23
N ILE A 124 2.76 -0.71 3.57
CA ILE A 124 2.81 -0.68 2.09
C ILE A 124 2.57 -2.05 1.44
N ILE A 125 2.94 -3.13 2.13
CA ILE A 125 2.71 -4.51 1.70
C ILE A 125 1.50 -5.17 2.38
N SER A 126 0.75 -4.41 3.18
CA SER A 126 -0.49 -4.85 3.82
C SER A 126 -1.72 -4.27 3.08
N PRO A 127 -2.95 -4.72 3.38
CA PRO A 127 -4.17 -4.23 2.73
C PRO A 127 -4.57 -2.82 3.19
N ILE A 128 -3.61 -1.98 3.59
CA ILE A 128 -3.84 -0.61 4.09
C ILE A 128 -3.26 0.40 3.09
N SER A 129 -3.92 1.55 2.97
CA SER A 129 -3.43 2.66 2.15
C SER A 129 -2.48 3.55 2.95
N THR A 130 -1.18 3.44 2.70
CA THR A 130 -0.15 4.31 3.29
C THR A 130 -0.42 5.79 3.00
N VAL A 131 -0.81 6.13 1.77
CA VAL A 131 -1.15 7.51 1.38
C VAL A 131 -2.38 8.00 2.14
N ALA A 132 -3.42 7.16 2.28
CA ALA A 132 -4.62 7.56 3.03
C ALA A 132 -4.30 7.79 4.50
N ILE A 133 -3.48 6.95 5.13
CA ILE A 133 -3.03 7.15 6.52
C ILE A 133 -2.24 8.46 6.65
N GLY A 134 -1.26 8.70 5.77
CA GLY A 134 -0.47 9.93 5.79
C GLY A 134 -1.32 11.20 5.67
N MET A 135 -2.35 11.17 4.82
CA MET A 135 -3.32 12.25 4.70
C MET A 135 -4.27 12.35 5.89
N ALA A 136 -4.73 11.22 6.46
CA ALA A 136 -5.70 11.21 7.54
C ALA A 136 -5.13 11.84 8.82
N ILE A 137 -3.88 11.50 9.17
CA ILE A 137 -3.21 12.05 10.37
C ILE A 137 -2.35 13.28 10.08
N GLN A 138 -2.37 13.77 8.84
CA GLN A 138 -1.64 14.97 8.41
C GLN A 138 -0.14 14.90 8.74
N LEU A 139 0.51 13.77 8.43
CA LEU A 139 1.96 13.66 8.59
C LEU A 139 2.65 14.77 7.77
N ASN A 140 3.52 15.54 8.41
CA ASN A 140 4.16 16.68 7.77
C ASN A 140 5.61 16.86 8.24
N GLY A 141 6.45 17.45 7.39
CA GLY A 141 7.87 17.63 7.67
C GLY A 141 8.60 16.29 7.79
N VAL A 142 9.43 16.15 8.81
CA VAL A 142 10.29 14.96 9.00
C VAL A 142 9.49 13.68 9.20
N SER A 143 8.30 13.72 9.82
CA SER A 143 7.47 12.53 10.01
C SER A 143 6.89 12.01 8.69
N ALA A 144 6.53 12.91 7.76
CA ALA A 144 6.14 12.55 6.39
C ALA A 144 7.32 12.00 5.58
N GLY A 145 8.50 12.61 5.74
CA GLY A 145 9.74 12.12 5.12
C GLY A 145 10.11 10.72 5.61
N ALA A 146 9.95 10.44 6.91
CA ALA A 146 10.19 9.13 7.50
C ALA A 146 9.22 8.06 6.98
N ALA A 147 7.93 8.40 6.90
CA ALA A 147 6.91 7.52 6.32
C ALA A 147 7.24 7.17 4.86
N ALA A 148 7.56 8.17 4.05
CA ALA A 148 7.90 7.97 2.65
C ALA A 148 9.22 7.20 2.49
N MET A 149 10.20 7.41 3.37
CA MET A 149 11.43 6.63 3.39
C MET A 149 11.19 5.15 3.75
N GLY A 150 10.26 4.86 4.66
CA GLY A 150 9.84 3.48 4.95
C GLY A 150 9.27 2.78 3.72
N VAL A 151 8.42 3.47 2.96
CA VAL A 151 7.87 2.99 1.68
C VAL A 151 9.00 2.80 0.64
N ALA A 152 9.91 3.76 0.54
CA ALA A 152 11.07 3.70 -0.36
C ALA A 152 11.97 2.49 -0.07
N ALA A 153 12.35 2.30 1.19
CA ALA A 153 13.20 1.20 1.62
C ALA A 153 12.56 -0.16 1.30
N THR A 154 11.28 -0.33 1.61
CA THR A 154 10.53 -1.55 1.25
C THR A 154 10.46 -1.75 -0.27
N THR A 155 10.24 -0.69 -1.05
CA THR A 155 10.23 -0.76 -2.52
C THR A 155 11.55 -1.35 -3.02
N VAL A 156 12.68 -0.81 -2.54
CA VAL A 156 14.01 -1.25 -2.95
C VAL A 156 14.27 -2.70 -2.55
N VAL A 157 13.91 -3.12 -1.34
CA VAL A 157 14.03 -4.52 -0.90
C VAL A 157 13.25 -5.46 -1.80
N LEU A 158 12.00 -5.12 -2.12
CA LEU A 158 11.15 -5.94 -2.98
C LEU A 158 11.73 -6.01 -4.40
N VAL A 159 12.20 -4.91 -4.96
CA VAL A 159 12.82 -4.87 -6.31
C VAL A 159 14.09 -5.73 -6.35
N VAL A 160 15.00 -5.55 -5.39
CA VAL A 160 16.27 -6.27 -5.31
C VAL A 160 16.05 -7.79 -5.19
N ASN A 161 15.07 -8.22 -4.39
CA ASN A 161 14.76 -9.63 -4.24
C ASN A 161 13.92 -10.19 -5.40
N SER A 162 13.09 -9.36 -6.04
CA SER A 162 12.25 -9.74 -7.17
C SER A 162 13.05 -9.93 -8.47
N TRP A 163 14.11 -9.14 -8.70
CA TRP A 163 14.84 -9.11 -9.98
C TRP A 163 15.32 -10.47 -10.50
N LYS A 164 15.74 -11.37 -9.61
CA LYS A 164 16.24 -12.72 -9.99
C LYS A 164 15.21 -13.83 -9.86
N VAL A 165 14.08 -13.56 -9.22
CA VAL A 165 13.07 -14.57 -8.87
C VAL A 165 11.87 -14.46 -9.81
N ASN A 166 11.49 -13.23 -10.16
CA ASN A 166 10.27 -12.95 -10.91
C ASN A 166 10.55 -12.52 -12.36
N LYS A 167 9.49 -12.52 -13.16
CA LYS A 167 9.53 -11.95 -14.51
C LYS A 167 9.85 -10.45 -14.43
N PRO A 168 10.62 -9.89 -15.38
CA PRO A 168 10.99 -8.47 -15.39
C PRO A 168 9.80 -7.50 -15.27
N GLY A 169 8.64 -7.86 -15.84
CA GLY A 169 7.43 -7.05 -15.75
C GLY A 169 6.90 -6.88 -14.32
N VAL A 170 7.01 -7.91 -13.48
CA VAL A 170 6.62 -7.83 -12.06
C VAL A 170 7.58 -6.92 -11.29
N THR A 171 8.88 -7.08 -11.50
CA THR A 171 9.90 -6.24 -10.87
C THR A 171 9.73 -4.77 -11.26
N LEU A 172 9.45 -4.49 -12.54
CA LEU A 172 9.17 -3.13 -13.02
C LEU A 172 7.90 -2.55 -12.39
N ALA A 173 6.82 -3.33 -12.33
CA ALA A 173 5.58 -2.89 -11.70
C ALA A 173 5.77 -2.57 -10.21
N ILE A 174 6.54 -3.36 -9.46
CA ILE A 174 6.90 -3.05 -8.07
C ILE A 174 7.69 -1.74 -7.98
N ALA A 175 8.68 -1.55 -8.85
CA ALA A 175 9.48 -0.32 -8.89
C ALA A 175 8.62 0.92 -9.19
N LEU A 176 7.56 0.75 -9.99
CA LEU A 176 6.57 1.79 -10.32
C LEU A 176 5.43 1.91 -9.29
N GLY A 177 5.52 1.22 -8.15
CA GLY A 177 4.62 1.40 -7.01
C GLY A 177 3.57 0.32 -6.80
N ALA A 178 3.55 -0.74 -7.60
CA ALA A 178 2.66 -1.89 -7.40
C ALA A 178 3.21 -2.88 -6.35
N MET A 179 3.76 -2.38 -5.23
CA MET A 179 4.28 -3.19 -4.12
C MET A 179 3.20 -4.06 -3.47
N LYS A 180 1.94 -3.61 -3.50
CA LYS A 180 0.79 -4.38 -3.01
C LYS A 180 0.58 -5.71 -3.73
N MET A 181 1.17 -5.92 -4.90
CA MET A 181 1.21 -7.22 -5.56
C MET A 181 1.92 -8.30 -4.72
N MET A 182 2.79 -7.90 -3.79
CA MET A 182 3.50 -8.79 -2.86
C MET A 182 2.73 -9.02 -1.55
N MET A 183 1.51 -8.49 -1.42
CA MET A 183 0.65 -8.71 -0.25
C MET A 183 0.33 -10.21 -0.01
N PRO A 184 0.04 -11.04 -1.04
CA PRO A 184 -0.14 -12.48 -0.82
C PRO A 184 1.10 -13.15 -0.22
N ASN A 185 2.30 -12.70 -0.63
CA ASN A 185 3.57 -13.20 -0.10
C ASN A 185 3.73 -12.86 1.39
N LEU A 186 3.32 -11.67 1.81
CA LEU A 186 3.31 -11.28 3.23
C LEU A 186 2.46 -12.24 4.07
N PHE A 187 1.23 -12.51 3.65
CA PHE A 187 0.33 -13.38 4.40
C PHE A 187 0.75 -14.85 4.38
N ARG A 188 1.38 -15.31 3.29
CA ARG A 188 1.93 -16.68 3.20
C ARG A 188 3.21 -16.84 4.01
N LYS A 189 4.09 -15.84 3.98
CA LYS A 189 5.44 -15.84 4.56
C LYS A 189 5.73 -14.47 5.19
N PRO A 190 5.31 -14.25 6.45
CA PRO A 190 5.53 -12.98 7.16
C PRO A 190 7.00 -12.56 7.29
N ILE A 191 7.93 -13.51 7.11
CA ILE A 191 9.37 -13.29 7.11
C ILE A 191 9.84 -12.28 6.04
N ILE A 192 9.04 -12.01 5.00
CA ILE A 192 9.30 -10.93 4.03
C ILE A 192 9.48 -9.57 4.71
N LEU A 193 8.86 -9.35 5.89
CA LEU A 193 9.00 -8.12 6.65
C LEU A 193 10.38 -7.92 7.24
N VAL A 194 11.11 -8.98 7.57
CA VAL A 194 12.42 -8.86 8.24
C VAL A 194 13.41 -8.03 7.43
N PRO A 195 13.68 -8.32 6.15
CA PRO A 195 14.55 -7.47 5.34
C PRO A 195 13.96 -6.07 5.13
N CYS A 196 12.63 -5.92 4.96
CA CYS A 196 11.99 -4.62 4.79
C CYS A 196 12.20 -3.73 6.03
N LEU A 197 11.89 -4.23 7.23
CA LEU A 197 12.05 -3.51 8.50
C LEU A 197 13.51 -3.17 8.77
N PHE A 198 14.43 -4.11 8.54
CA PHE A 198 15.86 -3.84 8.68
C PHE A 198 16.31 -2.66 7.82
N THR A 199 15.92 -2.65 6.54
CA THR A 199 16.26 -1.52 5.65
C THR A 199 15.56 -0.24 6.03
N ALA A 200 14.31 -0.30 6.52
CA ALA A 200 13.58 0.87 6.99
C ALA A 200 14.26 1.51 8.20
N ILE A 201 14.74 0.70 9.16
CA ILE A 201 15.49 1.18 10.33
C ILE A 201 16.75 1.93 9.90
N ILE A 202 17.55 1.35 8.99
CA ILE A 202 18.79 1.98 8.51
C ILE A 202 18.48 3.24 7.70
N SER A 203 17.46 3.20 6.85
CA SER A 203 17.08 4.32 5.98
C SER A 203 16.41 5.47 6.75
N ALA A 204 15.88 5.21 7.96
CA ALA A 204 15.32 6.25 8.82
C ALA A 204 16.39 7.14 9.50
N ILE A 205 17.63 6.67 9.61
CA ILE A 205 18.74 7.43 10.21
C ILE A 205 19.02 8.73 9.43
N PRO A 206 19.28 8.70 8.10
CA PRO A 206 19.51 9.93 7.34
C PRO A 206 18.28 10.86 7.33
N VAL A 207 17.07 10.32 7.46
CA VAL A 207 15.85 11.15 7.58
C VAL A 207 15.92 12.04 8.81
N ALA A 208 16.26 11.47 9.97
CA ALA A 208 16.37 12.23 11.22
C ALA A 208 17.58 13.17 11.24
N LEU A 209 18.70 12.78 10.62
CA LEU A 209 19.95 13.57 10.65
C LEU A 209 19.95 14.73 9.65
N PHE A 210 19.37 14.54 8.46
CA PHE A 210 19.35 15.54 7.40
C PHE A 210 18.00 16.25 7.27
N SER A 211 17.08 16.01 8.22
CA SER A 211 15.73 16.59 8.25
C SER A 211 14.97 16.37 6.94
N VAL A 212 15.08 15.17 6.37
CA VAL A 212 14.37 14.80 5.14
C VAL A 212 12.88 14.94 5.38
N SER A 213 12.27 15.89 4.70
CA SER A 213 10.90 16.34 4.95
C SER A 213 9.98 16.02 3.79
N GLY A 214 8.67 16.00 4.05
CA GLY A 214 7.65 15.80 3.03
C GLY A 214 6.31 16.39 3.46
N THR A 215 5.28 16.12 2.67
CA THR A 215 3.90 16.57 2.90
C THR A 215 2.99 15.37 3.21
N PRO A 216 1.77 15.60 3.74
CA PRO A 216 0.81 14.52 3.95
C PRO A 216 0.52 13.71 2.69
N ALA A 217 0.55 14.37 1.53
CA ALA A 217 0.36 13.72 0.23
C ALA A 217 1.55 12.83 -0.18
N SER A 218 2.79 13.20 0.17
CA SER A 218 4.00 12.43 -0.23
C SER A 218 4.32 11.27 0.70
N ALA A 219 3.82 11.28 1.94
CA ALA A 219 4.16 10.31 3.00
C ALA A 219 3.97 8.83 2.60
N GLY A 220 3.02 8.53 1.72
CA GLY A 220 2.70 7.16 1.33
C GLY A 220 3.31 6.67 0.01
N PHE A 221 4.04 7.51 -0.73
CA PHE A 221 4.51 7.18 -2.09
C PHE A 221 5.97 6.71 -2.14
N GLY A 222 6.82 7.11 -1.19
CA GLY A 222 8.25 6.79 -1.22
C GLY A 222 8.92 7.19 -2.54
N LEU A 223 9.55 6.23 -3.23
CA LEU A 223 10.24 6.45 -4.52
C LEU A 223 9.30 6.45 -5.73
N VAL A 224 8.04 6.06 -5.55
CA VAL A 224 7.08 5.94 -6.64
C VAL A 224 6.81 7.30 -7.25
N GLY A 225 6.99 7.40 -8.58
CA GLY A 225 6.84 8.65 -9.32
C GLY A 225 7.77 9.77 -8.86
N LEU A 226 8.82 9.45 -8.09
CA LEU A 226 9.72 10.40 -7.42
C LEU A 226 9.00 11.39 -6.49
N VAL A 227 7.78 11.08 -6.03
CA VAL A 227 6.97 11.98 -5.21
C VAL A 227 7.64 12.31 -3.87
N GLY A 228 8.23 11.31 -3.20
CA GLY A 228 8.98 11.52 -1.95
C GLY A 228 10.22 12.40 -2.13
N PRO A 229 11.16 12.02 -3.01
CA PRO A 229 12.35 12.83 -3.30
C PRO A 229 12.03 14.27 -3.71
N LEU A 230 11.06 14.47 -4.61
CA LEU A 230 10.68 15.82 -5.07
C LEU A 230 10.08 16.64 -3.92
N ALA A 231 9.22 16.05 -3.08
CA ALA A 231 8.69 16.75 -1.91
C ALA A 231 9.79 17.14 -0.90
N SER A 232 10.84 16.32 -0.76
CA SER A 232 12.00 16.67 0.07
C SER A 232 12.87 17.76 -0.54
N LEU A 233 13.01 17.78 -1.87
CA LEU A 233 13.70 18.85 -2.58
C LEU A 233 12.97 20.19 -2.38
N ASP A 234 11.65 20.19 -2.53
CA ASP A 234 10.80 21.37 -2.31
C ASP A 234 10.85 21.85 -0.86
N ALA A 235 11.03 20.94 0.09
CA ALA A 235 11.24 21.26 1.50
C ALA A 235 12.66 21.79 1.83
N GLY A 236 13.55 21.91 0.83
CA GLY A 236 14.87 22.52 0.97
C GLY A 236 16.04 21.54 1.15
N LEU A 237 15.84 20.23 0.92
CA LEU A 237 16.92 19.25 0.96
C LEU A 237 17.88 19.45 -0.23
N SER A 238 19.19 19.49 0.03
CA SER A 238 20.17 19.62 -1.05
C SER A 238 20.15 18.39 -1.98
N MET A 239 20.42 18.60 -3.26
CA MET A 239 20.39 17.52 -4.26
C MET A 239 21.34 16.35 -3.92
N ILE A 240 22.49 16.66 -3.32
CA ILE A 240 23.48 15.65 -2.89
C ILE A 240 22.92 14.82 -1.74
N LEU A 241 22.36 15.47 -0.71
CA LEU A 241 21.77 14.77 0.44
C LEU A 241 20.52 13.97 0.04
N LEU A 242 19.76 14.45 -0.94
CA LEU A 242 18.64 13.75 -1.53
C LEU A 242 19.10 12.43 -2.16
N LEU A 243 20.10 12.47 -3.05
CA LEU A 243 20.62 11.26 -3.69
C LEU A 243 21.16 10.25 -2.68
N ILE A 244 21.89 10.73 -1.66
CA ILE A 244 22.42 9.88 -0.60
C ILE A 244 21.28 9.24 0.21
N SER A 245 20.33 10.04 0.67
CA SER A 245 19.28 9.58 1.60
C SER A 245 18.24 8.69 0.93
N TRP A 246 17.83 9.01 -0.30
CA TRP A 246 16.74 8.32 -1.00
C TRP A 246 17.20 7.14 -1.86
N PHE A 247 18.43 7.17 -2.36
CA PHE A 247 18.93 6.14 -3.26
C PHE A 247 20.09 5.36 -2.64
N VAL A 248 21.17 6.02 -2.24
CA VAL A 248 22.39 5.31 -1.79
C VAL A 248 22.12 4.49 -0.52
N VAL A 249 21.58 5.12 0.53
CA VAL A 249 21.37 4.42 1.81
C VAL A 249 20.37 3.26 1.67
N PRO A 250 19.17 3.42 1.07
CA PRO A 250 18.22 2.31 0.96
C PRO A 250 18.72 1.18 0.07
N ILE A 251 19.43 1.48 -1.02
CA ILE A 251 20.00 0.46 -1.92
C ILE A 251 21.10 -0.34 -1.21
N VAL A 252 22.04 0.33 -0.56
CA VAL A 252 23.11 -0.33 0.18
C VAL A 252 22.52 -1.17 1.32
N ALA A 253 21.58 -0.61 2.10
CA ALA A 253 20.90 -1.33 3.16
C ALA A 253 20.17 -2.57 2.64
N ALA A 254 19.50 -2.48 1.47
CA ALA A 254 18.82 -3.60 0.85
C ALA A 254 19.80 -4.71 0.44
N PHE A 255 20.92 -4.40 -0.21
CA PHE A 255 21.94 -5.41 -0.55
C PHE A 255 22.61 -6.02 0.68
N VAL A 256 22.86 -5.23 1.74
CA VAL A 256 23.41 -5.74 2.99
C VAL A 256 22.41 -6.67 3.68
N GLY A 257 21.16 -6.23 3.84
CA GLY A 257 20.09 -7.03 4.43
C GLY A 257 19.84 -8.31 3.64
N GLN A 258 19.89 -8.21 2.31
CA GLN A 258 19.83 -9.35 1.40
C GLN A 258 20.89 -10.41 1.73
N ILE A 259 22.17 -10.01 1.80
CA ILE A 259 23.28 -10.94 2.10
C ILE A 259 23.17 -11.48 3.52
N LEU A 260 22.84 -10.63 4.49
CA LEU A 260 22.76 -10.98 5.90
C LEU A 260 21.66 -12.02 6.15
N PHE A 261 20.45 -11.80 5.66
CA PHE A 261 19.32 -12.69 5.96
C PHE A 261 19.28 -13.95 5.08
N GLU A 262 19.71 -13.86 3.82
CA GLU A 262 19.72 -15.01 2.91
C GLU A 262 20.97 -15.87 3.09
N LYS A 263 22.17 -15.28 3.08
CA LYS A 263 23.43 -16.06 3.01
C LYS A 263 24.01 -16.38 4.38
N ILE A 264 23.98 -15.42 5.30
CA ILE A 264 24.60 -15.56 6.63
C ILE A 264 23.64 -16.26 7.58
N LEU A 265 22.44 -15.71 7.74
CA LEU A 265 21.45 -16.20 8.71
C LEU A 265 20.53 -17.29 8.14
N LYS A 266 20.52 -17.49 6.81
CA LYS A 266 19.68 -18.49 6.10
C LYS A 266 18.22 -18.50 6.55
N LEU A 267 17.67 -17.31 6.82
CA LEU A 267 16.33 -17.17 7.39
C LEU A 267 15.24 -17.52 6.38
N TYR A 268 15.49 -17.29 5.09
CA TYR A 268 14.54 -17.61 4.03
C TYR A 268 15.22 -17.95 2.70
N ASP A 269 14.52 -18.72 1.88
CA ASP A 269 14.82 -18.85 0.45
C ASP A 269 14.09 -17.75 -0.32
N ARG A 270 14.83 -17.05 -1.18
CA ARG A 270 14.31 -16.00 -2.05
C ARG A 270 13.15 -16.46 -2.91
N LYS A 271 13.24 -17.66 -3.48
CA LYS A 271 12.17 -18.19 -4.32
C LYS A 271 10.89 -18.39 -3.53
N ASP A 272 10.96 -19.03 -2.36
CA ASP A 272 9.75 -19.30 -1.56
C ASP A 272 9.09 -18.03 -1.02
N VAL A 273 9.86 -16.97 -0.73
CA VAL A 273 9.32 -15.76 -0.10
C VAL A 273 8.97 -14.65 -1.09
N PHE A 274 9.76 -14.46 -2.15
CA PHE A 274 9.60 -13.32 -3.06
C PHE A 274 9.06 -13.70 -4.45
N GLU A 275 8.82 -14.99 -4.74
CA GLU A 275 8.16 -15.39 -5.97
C GLU A 275 6.73 -14.88 -6.01
N PHE A 276 6.40 -14.14 -7.06
CA PHE A 276 5.09 -13.57 -7.27
C PHE A 276 4.08 -14.70 -7.49
N LEU A 277 3.00 -14.68 -6.72
CA LEU A 277 2.00 -15.75 -6.66
C LEU A 277 0.86 -15.60 -7.68
N GLY A 278 1.00 -14.68 -8.65
CA GLY A 278 -0.03 -14.31 -9.64
C GLY A 278 0.38 -14.60 -11.08
#